data_AF-A0A6G2DCT9-F1
#
_entry.id   AF-A0A6G2DCT9-F1
#
_cell.length_a   1.000
_cell.length_b   1.000
_cell.length_c   1.000
_cell.angle_alpha   90.00
_cell.angle_beta   90.00
_cell.angle_gamma   90.00
#
_symmetry.space_group_name_H-M   'P 1'
#
loop_
_entity.id
_entity.type
_entity.pdbx_description
1 polymer ?
#
loop_
_entity_poly.entity_id
_entity_poly.type
_entity_poly.pdbx_seq_one_letter_code
_entity_poly.pdbx_strand_id
1 'polypeptide(L)'
;HIGGTNGKGSTIAFLKNMLEKLGLRVGVFSSPYLIHYTDQISINGESIPEARLEALMADYQSLLEGESVANLQGTTEFEIITAIAYDYFASEQVDVAIMEVGMGGLLDSTNVCQPILTGITTIGLDHVALLGDTLEAIAEQKAGIIKQGMPLVTGRIAPEALTVIDRIAEGKDAPRLAYGTDYQVRHQESVVTGE
;
A
#
# COMPACT_ATOMS: atom_id res chain seq x y z
N HIS A 1 -2.63 -1.32 4.73
CA HIS A 1 -2.53 -1.45 3.25
C HIS A 1 -3.08 -0.19 2.61
N ILE A 2 -2.27 0.52 1.83
CA ILE A 2 -2.58 1.88 1.36
C ILE A 2 -2.70 1.89 -0.17
N GLY A 3 -3.89 2.21 -0.66
CA GLY A 3 -4.19 2.40 -2.08
C GLY A 3 -4.67 3.81 -2.39
N GLY A 4 -4.94 4.07 -3.67
CA GLY A 4 -5.39 5.37 -4.17
C GLY A 4 -4.72 5.76 -5.48
N THR A 5 -5.19 6.84 -6.11
CA THR A 5 -4.55 7.43 -7.30
C THR A 5 -3.36 8.28 -6.86
N ASN A 6 -3.62 9.33 -6.08
CA ASN A 6 -2.60 10.26 -5.57
C ASN A 6 -2.54 10.27 -4.04
N GLY A 7 -1.39 10.69 -3.49
CA GLY A 7 -1.22 10.92 -2.04
C GLY A 7 -0.89 9.67 -1.21
N LYS A 8 -0.67 8.51 -1.85
CA LYS A 8 -0.24 7.26 -1.18
C LYS A 8 1.07 7.46 -0.43
N GLY A 9 2.14 7.84 -1.15
CA GLY A 9 3.46 8.09 -0.56
C GLY A 9 3.47 9.11 0.59
N SER A 10 2.75 10.23 0.46
CA SER A 10 2.64 11.21 1.56
C SER A 10 1.93 10.65 2.78
N THR A 11 0.85 9.88 2.58
CA THR A 11 0.13 9.21 3.68
C THR A 11 1.02 8.20 4.38
N ILE A 12 1.77 7.40 3.61
CA ILE A 12 2.73 6.43 4.12
C ILE A 12 3.83 7.13 4.93
N ALA A 13 4.38 8.23 4.42
CA ALA A 13 5.42 8.99 5.13
C ALA A 13 4.93 9.52 6.48
N PHE A 14 3.72 10.10 6.54
CA PHE A 14 3.14 10.57 7.81
C PHE A 14 2.86 9.41 8.77
N LEU A 15 2.26 8.33 8.28
CA LEU A 15 1.92 7.16 9.09
C LEU A 15 3.19 6.51 9.67
N LYS A 16 4.20 6.31 8.82
CA LYS A 16 5.51 5.78 9.22
C LYS A 16 6.11 6.62 10.34
N ASN A 17 6.22 7.93 10.15
CA ASN A 17 6.79 8.83 11.15
C ASN A 17 6.03 8.80 12.48
N MET A 18 4.70 8.72 12.45
CA MET A 18 3.89 8.60 13.68
C MET A 18 4.15 7.28 14.41
N LEU A 19 4.18 6.16 13.68
CA LEU A 19 4.41 4.83 14.26
C LEU A 19 5.85 4.68 14.80
N GLU A 20 6.85 5.18 14.09
CA GLU A 20 8.24 5.23 14.57
C GLU A 20 8.35 6.07 15.86
N LYS A 21 7.63 7.19 15.96
CA LYS A 21 7.59 8.01 17.19
C LYS A 21 6.91 7.31 18.36
N LEU A 22 6.05 6.33 18.11
CA LEU A 22 5.50 5.43 19.14
C LEU A 22 6.49 4.32 19.53
N GLY A 23 7.69 4.28 18.95
CA GLY A 23 8.72 3.29 19.24
C GLY A 23 8.54 1.97 18.50
N LEU A 24 7.65 1.90 17.50
CA LEU A 24 7.44 0.71 16.69
C LEU A 24 8.51 0.57 15.61
N ARG A 25 8.89 -0.66 15.29
CA ARG A 25 9.71 -1.04 14.14
C ARG A 25 8.81 -1.12 12.91
N VAL A 26 8.94 -0.16 11.99
CA VAL A 26 8.02 0.02 10.86
C VAL A 26 8.70 -0.38 9.55
N GLY A 27 8.19 -1.42 8.90
CA GLY A 27 8.52 -1.76 7.52
C GLY A 27 7.67 -0.94 6.54
N VAL A 28 8.25 -0.47 5.45
CA VAL A 28 7.54 0.23 4.38
C VAL A 28 7.92 -0.36 3.04
N PHE A 29 6.91 -0.80 2.29
CA PHE A 29 7.04 -1.13 0.87
C PHE A 29 6.34 -0.06 0.05
N SER A 30 7.10 0.62 -0.82
CA SER A 30 6.62 1.70 -1.69
C SER A 30 7.14 1.56 -3.11
N SER A 31 6.37 2.04 -4.09
CA SER A 31 6.75 1.96 -5.50
C SER A 31 6.28 3.18 -6.30
N PRO A 32 6.97 3.55 -7.39
CA PRO A 32 8.27 3.03 -7.83
C PRO A 32 9.43 3.52 -6.95
N TYR A 33 10.64 2.99 -7.15
CA TYR A 33 11.84 3.55 -6.52
C TYR A 33 12.14 4.96 -7.04
N LEU A 34 12.79 5.78 -6.19
CA LEU A 34 13.17 7.15 -6.54
C LEU A 34 14.61 7.24 -7.04
N ILE A 35 15.58 6.69 -6.29
CA ILE A 35 17.01 6.80 -6.59
C ILE A 35 17.61 5.42 -6.79
N HIS A 36 17.46 4.55 -5.80
CA HIS A 36 18.02 3.20 -5.78
C HIS A 36 16.90 2.16 -5.70
N TYR A 37 17.10 1.01 -6.34
CA TYR A 37 16.12 -0.06 -6.34
C TYR A 37 15.76 -0.55 -4.92
N THR A 38 16.72 -0.47 -3.99
CA THR A 38 16.56 -0.77 -2.57
C THR A 38 15.61 0.18 -1.84
N ASP A 39 15.35 1.39 -2.38
CA ASP A 39 14.45 2.38 -1.74
C ASP A 39 12.99 1.91 -1.68
N GLN A 40 12.63 0.86 -2.42
CA GLN A 40 11.28 0.30 -2.38
C GLN A 40 10.97 -0.40 -1.06
N ILE A 41 11.98 -0.88 -0.34
CA ILE A 41 11.83 -1.64 0.89
C ILE A 41 12.67 -0.96 1.97
N SER A 42 12.03 -0.48 3.03
CA SER A 42 12.75 0.15 4.14
C SER A 42 12.22 -0.28 5.50
N ILE A 43 13.07 -0.19 6.53
CA ILE A 43 12.69 -0.36 7.93
C ILE A 43 13.16 0.88 8.68
N ASN A 44 12.24 1.53 9.40
CA ASN A 44 12.50 2.79 10.12
C ASN A 44 13.14 3.88 9.25
N GLY A 45 12.79 3.92 7.96
CA GLY A 45 13.33 4.86 6.98
C GLY A 45 14.70 4.50 6.40
N GLU A 46 15.31 3.39 6.82
CA GLU A 46 16.56 2.88 6.22
C GLU A 46 16.23 1.83 5.15
N SER A 47 16.69 2.06 3.91
CA SER A 47 16.51 1.13 2.79
C SER A 47 17.14 -0.24 3.10
N ILE A 48 16.57 -1.31 2.54
CA ILE A 48 17.13 -2.66 2.66
C ILE A 48 18.62 -2.65 2.22
N PRO A 49 19.53 -3.24 3.02
CA PRO A 49 20.93 -3.34 2.61
C PRO A 49 21.06 -4.12 1.29
N GLU A 50 21.90 -3.64 0.38
CA GLU A 50 22.10 -4.26 -0.94
C GLU A 50 22.42 -5.76 -0.84
N ALA A 51 23.38 -6.13 0.01
CA ALA A 51 23.73 -7.53 0.26
C ALA A 51 22.55 -8.38 0.79
N ARG A 52 21.61 -7.78 1.51
CA ARG A 52 20.42 -8.49 2.02
C ARG A 52 19.41 -8.69 0.89
N LEU A 53 19.22 -7.69 0.04
CA LEU A 53 18.38 -7.80 -1.15
C LEU A 53 18.95 -8.84 -2.14
N GLU A 54 20.26 -8.79 -2.41
CA GLU A 54 20.93 -9.77 -3.28
C GLU A 54 20.74 -11.20 -2.81
N ALA A 55 20.87 -11.45 -1.50
CA ALA A 55 20.64 -12.78 -0.93
C ALA A 55 19.20 -13.26 -1.15
N LEU A 56 18.21 -12.41 -0.88
CA LEU A 56 16.79 -12.73 -1.10
C LEU A 56 16.50 -12.95 -2.59
N MET A 57 17.07 -12.14 -3.48
CA MET A 57 16.92 -12.33 -4.93
C MET A 57 17.50 -13.67 -5.40
N ALA A 58 18.64 -14.10 -4.85
CA ALA A 58 19.23 -15.39 -5.18
C ALA A 58 18.35 -16.57 -4.71
N ASP A 59 17.71 -16.45 -3.55
CA ASP A 59 16.75 -17.44 -3.05
C ASP A 59 15.54 -17.56 -4.00
N TYR A 60 14.98 -16.42 -4.42
CA TYR A 60 13.85 -16.38 -5.36
C TYR A 60 14.24 -16.86 -6.76
N GLN A 61 15.44 -16.54 -7.25
CA GLN A 61 15.95 -17.07 -8.52
C GLN A 61 16.01 -18.60 -8.49
N SER A 62 16.53 -19.17 -7.39
CA SER A 62 16.61 -20.61 -7.22
C SER A 62 15.22 -21.27 -7.20
N LEU A 63 14.21 -20.62 -6.63
CA LEU A 63 12.82 -21.09 -6.65
C LEU A 63 12.22 -21.06 -8.06
N LEU A 64 12.53 -20.01 -8.84
CA LEU A 64 12.03 -19.82 -10.20
C LEU A 64 12.69 -20.75 -11.23
N GLU A 65 13.89 -21.27 -10.93
CA GLU A 65 14.64 -22.21 -11.78
C GLU A 65 14.48 -23.68 -11.34
N GLY A 66 13.91 -23.94 -10.15
CA GLY A 66 13.75 -25.26 -9.55
C GLY A 66 12.52 -26.05 -10.01
N GLU A 67 12.13 -27.08 -9.24
CA GLU A 67 10.97 -27.94 -9.57
C GLU A 67 9.63 -27.18 -9.61
N SER A 68 9.59 -25.98 -9.04
CA SER A 68 8.43 -25.09 -9.02
C SER A 68 8.22 -24.27 -10.29
N VAL A 69 9.13 -24.36 -11.29
CA VAL A 69 9.08 -23.56 -12.54
C VAL A 69 7.69 -23.58 -13.18
N ALA A 70 7.05 -24.74 -13.28
CA ALA A 70 5.76 -24.87 -13.97
C ALA A 70 4.65 -24.01 -13.34
N ASN A 71 4.71 -23.76 -12.03
CA ASN A 71 3.72 -22.96 -11.31
C ASN A 71 4.09 -21.47 -11.22
N LEU A 72 5.35 -21.11 -11.48
CA LEU A 72 5.89 -19.75 -11.34
C LEU A 72 6.27 -19.11 -12.68
N GLN A 73 5.99 -19.78 -13.80
CA GLN A 73 6.17 -19.21 -15.13
C GLN A 73 5.32 -17.95 -15.30
N GLY A 74 5.96 -16.88 -15.77
CA GLY A 74 5.30 -15.59 -16.01
C GLY A 74 5.20 -14.68 -14.79
N THR A 75 5.81 -15.05 -13.66
CA THR A 75 5.92 -14.17 -12.49
C THR A 75 6.61 -12.86 -12.90
N THR A 76 5.96 -11.75 -12.56
CA THR A 76 6.42 -10.40 -12.87
C THR A 76 7.44 -9.91 -11.85
N GLU A 77 8.24 -8.91 -12.24
CA GLU A 77 9.18 -8.26 -11.33
C GLU A 77 8.48 -7.70 -10.08
N PHE A 78 7.29 -7.12 -10.24
CA PHE A 78 6.53 -6.55 -9.13
C PHE A 78 6.04 -7.61 -8.14
N GLU A 79 5.66 -8.79 -8.62
CA GLU A 79 5.30 -9.93 -7.76
C GLU A 79 6.52 -10.42 -6.94
N ILE A 80 7.69 -10.52 -7.57
CA ILE A 80 8.93 -10.95 -6.91
C ILE A 80 9.33 -9.96 -5.82
N ILE A 81 9.41 -8.66 -6.14
CA ILE A 81 9.85 -7.66 -5.15
C ILE A 81 8.83 -7.51 -4.01
N THR A 82 7.54 -7.67 -4.29
CA THR A 82 6.50 -7.69 -3.25
C THR A 82 6.68 -8.86 -2.28
N ALA A 83 6.96 -10.05 -2.82
CA ALA A 83 7.20 -11.25 -2.01
C ALA A 83 8.48 -11.11 -1.16
N ILE A 84 9.56 -10.60 -1.76
CA ILE A 84 10.81 -10.25 -1.06
C ILE A 84 10.54 -9.24 0.08
N ALA A 85 9.70 -8.22 -0.15
CA ALA A 85 9.36 -7.25 0.89
C ALA A 85 8.66 -7.92 2.09
N TYR A 86 7.69 -8.82 1.84
CA TYR A 86 7.04 -9.58 2.90
C TYR A 86 8.03 -10.46 3.68
N ASP A 87 8.88 -11.21 2.98
CA ASP A 87 9.89 -12.06 3.62
C ASP A 87 10.90 -11.26 4.43
N TYR A 88 11.34 -10.13 3.89
CA TYR A 88 12.27 -9.24 4.59
C TYR A 88 11.63 -8.71 5.89
N PHE A 89 10.42 -8.15 5.82
CA PHE A 89 9.71 -7.65 7.00
C PHE A 89 9.42 -8.73 8.04
N ALA A 90 9.06 -9.93 7.61
CA ALA A 90 8.86 -11.07 8.49
C ALA A 90 10.17 -11.50 9.17
N SER A 91 11.27 -11.59 8.40
CA SER A 91 12.59 -11.98 8.92
C SER A 91 13.16 -10.96 9.89
N GLU A 92 12.89 -9.68 9.66
CA GLU A 92 13.32 -8.56 10.49
C GLU A 92 12.35 -8.26 11.65
N GLN A 93 11.28 -9.05 11.79
CA GLN A 93 10.29 -8.96 12.86
C GLN A 93 9.78 -7.54 13.09
N VAL A 94 9.34 -6.87 12.00
CA VAL A 94 8.75 -5.53 12.11
C VAL A 94 7.42 -5.60 12.90
N ASP A 95 7.12 -4.58 13.68
CA ASP A 95 5.86 -4.48 14.41
C ASP A 95 4.70 -4.16 13.46
N VAL A 96 4.95 -3.32 12.45
CA VAL A 96 3.97 -2.90 11.46
C VAL A 96 4.62 -2.81 10.08
N ALA A 97 3.99 -3.43 9.08
CA ALA A 97 4.35 -3.25 7.68
C ALA A 97 3.31 -2.37 6.96
N ILE A 98 3.76 -1.29 6.35
CA ILE A 98 2.95 -0.42 5.51
C ILE A 98 3.20 -0.80 4.06
N MET A 99 2.23 -1.49 3.46
CA MET A 99 2.26 -1.87 2.04
C MET A 99 1.55 -0.83 1.18
N GLU A 100 2.26 -0.22 0.23
CA GLU A 100 1.68 0.59 -0.84
C GLU A 100 1.20 -0.29 -1.99
N VAL A 101 -0.03 -0.08 -2.45
CA VAL A 101 -0.54 -0.69 -3.69
C VAL A 101 0.24 -0.12 -4.89
N GLY A 102 0.76 -1.01 -5.74
CA GLY A 102 1.42 -0.60 -6.99
C GLY A 102 0.40 -0.03 -7.99
N MET A 103 -0.60 -0.82 -8.37
CA MET A 103 -1.62 -0.43 -9.34
C MET A 103 -2.99 -1.05 -9.04
N GLY A 104 -4.06 -0.27 -9.21
CA GLY A 104 -5.41 -0.74 -8.92
C GLY A 104 -5.59 -1.05 -7.45
N GLY A 105 -5.73 -2.34 -7.11
CA GLY A 105 -5.86 -2.83 -5.74
C GLY A 105 -6.31 -4.28 -5.67
N LEU A 106 -7.41 -4.62 -6.35
CA LEU A 106 -8.04 -5.95 -6.32
C LEU A 106 -7.07 -7.08 -6.72
N LEU A 107 -6.36 -6.89 -7.83
CA LEU A 107 -5.42 -7.85 -8.40
C LEU A 107 -3.96 -7.44 -8.19
N ASP A 108 -3.71 -6.46 -7.31
CA ASP A 108 -2.36 -6.01 -7.02
C ASP A 108 -1.60 -7.07 -6.21
N SER A 109 -0.32 -7.29 -6.51
CA SER A 109 0.52 -8.28 -5.83
C SER A 109 0.60 -8.06 -4.31
N THR A 110 0.41 -6.82 -3.84
CA THR A 110 0.39 -6.52 -2.41
C THR A 110 -0.90 -6.98 -1.71
N ASN A 111 -1.97 -7.32 -2.44
CA ASN A 111 -3.29 -7.66 -1.90
C ASN A 111 -3.42 -9.07 -1.30
N VAL A 112 -2.30 -9.77 -1.11
CA VAL A 112 -2.25 -11.08 -0.43
C VAL A 112 -2.24 -10.98 1.09
N CYS A 113 -2.17 -9.77 1.67
CA CYS A 113 -2.15 -9.57 3.13
C CYS A 113 -3.54 -9.51 3.78
N GLN A 114 -3.57 -9.68 5.11
CA GLN A 114 -4.70 -9.33 5.98
C GLN A 114 -4.29 -8.11 6.83
N PRO A 115 -4.59 -6.88 6.41
CA PRO A 115 -4.15 -5.69 7.10
C PRO A 115 -5.03 -5.39 8.32
N ILE A 116 -4.44 -4.79 9.36
CA ILE A 116 -5.19 -4.24 10.50
C ILE A 116 -5.95 -2.95 10.16
N LEU A 117 -5.58 -2.30 9.04
CA LEU A 117 -6.21 -1.08 8.53
C LEU A 117 -5.95 -0.93 7.02
N THR A 118 -6.99 -0.50 6.31
CA THR A 118 -6.94 -0.15 4.89
C THR A 118 -7.13 1.35 4.70
N GLY A 119 -6.32 1.97 3.85
CA GLY A 119 -6.46 3.37 3.46
C GLY A 119 -6.65 3.52 1.96
N ILE A 120 -7.63 4.34 1.54
CA ILE A 120 -7.80 4.74 0.13
C ILE A 120 -7.72 6.27 0.06
N THR A 121 -6.62 6.79 -0.47
CA THR A 121 -6.31 8.23 -0.37
C THR A 121 -7.20 9.08 -1.27
N THR A 122 -7.21 8.80 -2.57
CA THR A 122 -7.99 9.51 -3.58
C THR A 122 -8.36 8.57 -4.71
N ILE A 123 -9.40 8.91 -5.48
CA ILE A 123 -9.77 8.26 -6.74
C ILE A 123 -9.74 9.32 -7.83
N GLY A 124 -9.10 9.00 -8.95
CA GLY A 124 -8.99 9.83 -10.13
C GLY A 124 -8.69 8.97 -11.36
N LEU A 125 -8.96 9.53 -12.54
CA LEU A 125 -8.70 8.86 -13.82
C LEU A 125 -7.19 8.63 -13.99
N ASP A 126 -6.79 7.37 -13.89
CA ASP A 126 -5.41 6.92 -13.98
C ASP A 126 -5.39 5.46 -14.44
N HIS A 127 -4.38 5.08 -15.21
CA HIS A 127 -4.27 3.74 -15.82
C HIS A 127 -5.57 3.24 -16.49
N VAL A 128 -6.25 4.12 -17.22
CA VAL A 128 -7.59 3.86 -17.80
C VAL A 128 -7.67 2.57 -18.62
N ALA A 129 -6.61 2.24 -19.37
CA ALA A 129 -6.54 1.03 -20.17
C ALA A 129 -6.59 -0.27 -19.32
N LEU A 130 -6.23 -0.20 -18.03
CA LEU A 130 -6.15 -1.33 -17.12
C LEU A 130 -7.25 -1.31 -16.05
N LEU A 131 -7.64 -0.12 -15.59
CA LEU A 131 -8.56 0.04 -14.45
C LEU A 131 -9.97 0.48 -14.85
N GLY A 132 -10.19 0.86 -16.12
CA GLY A 132 -11.45 1.39 -16.63
C GLY A 132 -11.44 2.91 -16.85
N ASP A 133 -12.42 3.39 -17.59
CA ASP A 133 -12.54 4.77 -18.05
C ASP A 133 -13.48 5.64 -17.20
N THR A 134 -14.02 5.09 -16.10
CA THR A 134 -14.88 5.80 -15.15
C THR A 134 -14.29 5.79 -13.74
N LEU A 135 -14.67 6.78 -12.92
CA LEU A 135 -14.22 6.84 -11.52
C LEU A 135 -14.76 5.66 -10.71
N GLU A 136 -15.95 5.17 -11.04
CA GLU A 136 -16.59 4.00 -10.45
C GLU A 136 -15.80 2.72 -10.74
N ALA A 137 -15.38 2.49 -11.99
CA ALA A 137 -14.58 1.31 -12.35
C ALA A 137 -13.23 1.31 -11.62
N ILE A 138 -12.57 2.48 -11.57
CA ILE A 138 -11.31 2.65 -10.85
C ILE A 138 -11.51 2.46 -9.34
N ALA A 139 -12.64 2.94 -8.80
CA ALA A 139 -13.00 2.73 -7.40
C ALA A 139 -13.24 1.26 -7.07
N GLU A 140 -13.88 0.47 -7.95
CA GLU A 140 -14.04 -0.98 -7.75
C GLU A 140 -12.69 -1.70 -7.64
N GLN A 141 -11.76 -1.38 -8.55
CA GLN A 141 -10.41 -1.93 -8.51
C GLN A 141 -9.67 -1.56 -7.22
N LYS A 142 -9.69 -0.28 -6.84
CA LYS A 142 -9.00 0.21 -5.65
C LYS A 142 -9.65 -0.29 -4.35
N ALA A 143 -10.97 -0.44 -4.30
CA ALA A 143 -11.71 -0.97 -3.16
C ALA A 143 -11.47 -2.48 -2.94
N GLY A 144 -10.86 -3.18 -3.90
CA GLY A 144 -10.51 -4.61 -3.77
C GLY A 144 -9.56 -4.93 -2.62
N ILE A 145 -8.87 -3.93 -2.06
CA ILE A 145 -8.01 -4.09 -0.87
C ILE A 145 -8.78 -4.05 0.46
N ILE A 146 -10.08 -3.74 0.45
CA ILE A 146 -10.93 -3.79 1.65
C ILE A 146 -11.09 -5.26 2.07
N LYS A 147 -10.88 -5.55 3.35
CA LYS A 147 -10.99 -6.91 3.93
C LYS A 147 -12.12 -6.97 4.95
N GLN A 148 -12.64 -8.18 5.18
CA GLN A 148 -13.79 -8.44 6.04
C GLN A 148 -13.53 -7.93 7.47
N GLY A 149 -14.43 -7.11 7.99
CA GLY A 149 -14.37 -6.56 9.36
C GLY A 149 -13.22 -5.59 9.63
N MET A 150 -12.36 -5.31 8.64
CA MET A 150 -11.18 -4.47 8.83
C MET A 150 -11.51 -3.01 8.56
N PRO A 151 -11.00 -2.07 9.39
CA PRO A 151 -11.33 -0.67 9.25
C PRO A 151 -10.77 -0.07 7.95
N LEU A 152 -11.58 0.80 7.34
CA LEU A 152 -11.27 1.55 6.13
C LEU A 152 -11.22 3.05 6.45
N VAL A 153 -10.17 3.73 6.01
CA VAL A 153 -10.08 5.19 6.02
C VAL A 153 -10.00 5.72 4.60
N THR A 154 -10.86 6.68 4.25
CA THR A 154 -10.88 7.29 2.92
C THR A 154 -10.56 8.78 2.98
N GLY A 155 -9.68 9.24 2.09
CA GLY A 155 -9.43 10.67 1.89
C GLY A 155 -10.54 11.37 1.11
N ARG A 156 -10.22 12.49 0.46
CA ARG A 156 -11.19 13.26 -0.32
C ARG A 156 -11.47 12.55 -1.65
N ILE A 157 -12.62 11.87 -1.73
CA ILE A 157 -13.04 11.08 -2.89
C ILE A 157 -14.34 11.67 -3.47
N ALA A 158 -14.48 11.66 -4.79
CA ALA A 158 -15.69 12.12 -5.48
C ALA A 158 -16.91 11.25 -5.11
N PRO A 159 -18.13 11.82 -4.99
CA PRO A 159 -19.31 11.09 -4.52
C PRO A 159 -19.61 9.78 -5.26
N GLU A 160 -19.44 9.76 -6.59
CA GLU A 160 -19.66 8.61 -7.46
C GLU A 160 -18.71 7.44 -7.13
N ALA A 161 -17.43 7.72 -6.92
CA ALA A 161 -16.43 6.73 -6.51
C ALA A 161 -16.61 6.31 -5.04
N LEU A 162 -16.96 7.26 -4.17
CA LEU A 162 -17.19 6.99 -2.75
C LEU A 162 -18.39 6.05 -2.56
N THR A 163 -19.46 6.22 -3.35
CA THR A 163 -20.63 5.33 -3.33
C THR A 163 -20.25 3.87 -3.62
N VAL A 164 -19.33 3.64 -4.56
CA VAL A 164 -18.81 2.29 -4.85
C VAL A 164 -18.02 1.72 -3.67
N ILE A 165 -17.11 2.53 -3.11
CA ILE A 165 -16.29 2.13 -1.95
C ILE A 165 -17.17 1.80 -0.75
N ASP A 166 -18.19 2.62 -0.48
CA ASP A 166 -19.11 2.46 0.65
C ASP A 166 -19.90 1.16 0.53
N ARG A 167 -20.45 0.87 -0.65
CA ARG A 167 -21.14 -0.39 -0.93
C ARG A 167 -20.24 -1.61 -0.67
N ILE A 168 -18.97 -1.55 -1.08
CA ILE A 168 -18.02 -2.65 -0.88
C ILE A 168 -17.64 -2.77 0.61
N ALA A 169 -17.44 -1.65 1.30
CA ALA A 169 -17.15 -1.63 2.73
C ALA A 169 -18.31 -2.21 3.54
N GLU A 170 -19.55 -1.81 3.24
CA GLU A 170 -20.77 -2.37 3.85
C GLU A 170 -20.87 -3.87 3.61
N GLY A 171 -20.67 -4.33 2.38
CA GLY A 171 -20.69 -5.76 2.05
C GLY A 171 -19.59 -6.59 2.71
N LYS A 172 -18.57 -5.95 3.29
CA LYS A 172 -17.49 -6.59 4.05
C LYS A 172 -17.53 -6.28 5.54
N ASP A 173 -18.60 -5.66 6.03
CA ASP A 173 -18.73 -5.20 7.41
C ASP A 173 -17.52 -4.38 7.89
N ALA A 174 -16.90 -3.62 6.98
CA ALA A 174 -15.69 -2.84 7.24
C ALA A 174 -16.07 -1.48 7.86
N PRO A 175 -15.69 -1.20 9.13
CA PRO A 175 -15.95 0.10 9.74
C PRO A 175 -15.24 1.21 8.96
N ARG A 176 -15.97 2.21 8.49
CA ARG A 176 -15.44 3.25 7.60
C ARG A 176 -15.30 4.59 8.30
N LEU A 177 -14.20 5.28 8.05
CA LEU A 177 -13.95 6.69 8.39
C LEU A 177 -13.71 7.49 7.11
N ALA A 178 -14.63 8.40 6.79
CA ALA A 178 -14.62 9.18 5.56
C ALA A 178 -14.32 10.67 5.78
N TYR A 179 -13.44 11.20 4.94
CA TYR A 179 -13.16 12.64 4.90
C TYR A 179 -14.44 13.45 4.62
N GLY A 180 -14.64 14.52 5.39
CA GLY A 180 -15.81 15.40 5.29
C GLY A 180 -17.01 14.95 6.14
N THR A 181 -17.07 13.66 6.50
CA THR A 181 -18.12 13.09 7.36
C THR A 181 -17.59 12.82 8.75
N ASP A 182 -16.57 11.96 8.88
CA ASP A 182 -16.06 11.48 10.16
C ASP A 182 -14.85 12.29 10.65
N TYR A 183 -14.10 12.87 9.71
CA TYR A 183 -12.97 13.73 10.02
C TYR A 183 -12.77 14.84 8.99
N GLN A 184 -12.10 15.91 9.41
CA GLN A 184 -11.73 17.04 8.56
C GLN A 184 -10.29 17.47 8.86
N VAL A 185 -9.63 18.07 7.88
CA VAL A 185 -8.28 18.62 8.01
C VAL A 185 -8.34 20.12 7.73
N ARG A 186 -7.72 20.91 8.60
CA ARG A 186 -7.49 22.34 8.38
C ARG A 186 -6.00 22.57 8.28
N HIS A 187 -5.56 23.29 7.26
CA HIS A 187 -4.19 23.74 7.18
C HIS A 187 -3.98 24.85 8.22
N GLN A 188 -3.03 24.65 9.13
CA GLN A 188 -2.52 25.71 9.99
C GLN A 188 -1.15 26.11 9.46
N GLU A 189 -1.01 27.37 9.07
CA GLU A 189 0.29 27.94 8.72
C GLU A 189 1.14 28.09 9.98
N SER A 190 2.42 27.76 9.89
CA SER A 190 3.36 28.05 10.98
C SER A 190 3.55 29.56 11.10
N VAL A 191 3.22 30.12 12.27
CA VAL A 191 3.59 31.49 12.60
C VAL A 191 5.07 31.58 12.98
N VAL A 192 5.65 32.78 12.81
CA VAL A 192 7.08 33.10 12.99
C VAL A 192 7.64 32.69 14.37
N THR A 193 6.77 32.47 15.36
CA THR A 193 7.13 32.10 16.73
C THR A 193 7.13 30.59 17.01
N GLY A 194 6.73 29.73 16.06
CA GLY A 194 6.19 28.40 16.39
C GLY A 194 4.76 28.51 16.96
N GLU A 195 3.99 27.41 16.88
CA GLU A 195 2.51 27.33 17.10
C GLU A 195 1.82 28.58 17.69
#